data_AF-A0A7W0NKI9-F1
#
_entry.id   AF-A0A7W0NKI9-F1
#
_cell.length_a   1.000
_cell.length_b   1.000
_cell.length_c   1.000
_cell.angle_alpha   90.00
_cell.angle_beta   90.00
_cell.angle_gamma   90.00
#
_symmetry.space_group_name_H-M   'P 1'
#
loop_
_entity.id
_entity.type
_entity.pdbx_description
1 polymer ?
#
loop_
_entity_poly.entity_id
_entity_poly.type
_entity_poly.pdbx_seq_one_letter_code
_entity_poly.pdbx_strand_id
1 'polypeptide(L)' 'MAVTVEVANRSGAEVEEQAASALARSVLETEGVDDAEVGISFVGPEEIRRLKVEHLGKDEV' A
#
# COMPACT_ATOMS: atom_id res chain seq x y z
N MET A 1 -17.72 -10.71 4.17
CA MET A 1 -17.52 -9.59 5.11
C MET A 1 -16.23 -9.81 5.87
N ALA A 2 -15.10 -9.75 5.16
CA ALA A 2 -13.78 -9.70 5.77
C ALA A 2 -12.88 -8.82 4.91
N VAL A 3 -12.12 -7.94 5.58
CA VAL A 3 -11.09 -7.12 4.94
C VAL A 3 -9.73 -7.73 5.24
N THR A 4 -9.07 -8.23 4.21
CA THR A 4 -7.69 -8.74 4.28
C THR A 4 -6.74 -7.63 3.84
N VAL A 5 -5.75 -7.33 4.67
CA VAL A 5 -4.71 -6.34 4.33
C VAL A 5 -3.35 -7.02 4.42
N GLU A 6 -2.65 -7.02 3.31
CA GLU A 6 -1.29 -7.53 3.20
C GLU A 6 -0.31 -6.38 3.10
N VAL A 7 0.68 -6.36 3.97
CA VAL A 7 1.72 -5.33 3.99
C VAL A 7 3.05 -5.98 3.68
N ALA A 8 3.80 -5.41 2.74
CA ALA A 8 5.13 -5.84 2.37
C ALA A 8 6.08 -4.63 2.36
N ASN A 9 7.10 -4.66 3.23
CA ASN A 9 8.13 -3.63 3.25
C ASN A 9 9.40 -4.08 2.53
N ARG A 10 9.64 -3.52 1.35
CA ARG A 10 10.84 -3.68 0.53
C ARG A 10 11.62 -2.37 0.38
N SER A 11 11.27 -1.35 1.15
CA SER A 11 11.84 0.00 1.04
C SER A 11 13.19 0.17 1.73
N GLY A 12 13.49 -0.69 2.71
CA GLY A 12 14.65 -0.54 3.60
C GLY A 12 14.46 0.51 4.70
N ALA A 13 13.33 1.24 4.71
CA ALA A 13 12.95 2.12 5.82
C ALA A 13 12.21 1.33 6.91
N GLU A 14 12.27 1.81 8.15
CA GLU A 14 11.46 1.27 9.24
C GLU A 14 10.00 1.66 9.02
N VAL A 15 9.11 0.66 9.03
CA VAL A 15 7.67 0.84 8.83
C VAL A 15 6.94 0.04 9.90
N GLU A 16 5.97 0.69 10.55
CA GLU A 16 5.05 0.00 11.46
C GLU A 16 3.94 -0.68 10.64
N GLU A 17 4.21 -1.90 10.17
CA GLU A 17 3.33 -2.62 9.24
C GLU A 17 1.92 -2.83 9.80
N GLN A 18 1.80 -3.06 11.11
CA GLN A 18 0.49 -3.24 11.75
C GLN A 18 -0.31 -1.93 11.80
N ALA A 19 0.35 -0.79 11.99
CA ALA A 19 -0.31 0.50 11.93
C ALA A 19 -0.77 0.83 10.50
N ALA A 20 0.04 0.50 9.49
CA ALA A 20 -0.35 0.64 8.09
C ALA A 20 -1.57 -0.24 7.75
N SER A 21 -1.59 -1.48 8.23
CA SER A 21 -2.72 -2.39 8.06
C SER A 21 -3.99 -1.88 8.74
N ALA A 22 -3.88 -1.40 9.99
CA ALA A 22 -4.99 -0.82 10.73
C ALA A 22 -5.56 0.44 10.07
N LEU A 23 -4.69 1.31 9.54
CA LEU A 23 -5.10 2.50 8.81
C LEU A 23 -5.90 2.13 7.55
N ALA A 24 -5.41 1.17 6.76
CA ALA A 24 -6.10 0.74 5.55
C ALA A 24 -7.49 0.17 5.85
N ARG A 25 -7.61 -0.64 6.91
CA ARG A 25 -8.92 -1.16 7.37
C ARG A 25 -9.86 -0.03 7.76
N SER A 26 -9.38 0.93 8.56
CA SER A 26 -10.20 2.08 9.00
C SER A 26 -10.71 2.91 7.82
N VAL A 27 -9.90 3.12 6.79
CA VAL A 27 -10.32 3.83 5.57
C VAL A 27 -11.39 3.02 4.84
N LEU A 28 -11.18 1.72 4.60
CA LEU A 28 -12.15 0.87 3.89
C LEU A 28 -13.49 0.80 4.63
N GLU A 29 -13.47 0.67 5.95
CA GLU A 29 -14.68 0.70 6.78
C GLU A 29 -15.42 2.04 6.65
N THR A 30 -14.68 3.15 6.61
CA THR A 30 -15.27 4.50 6.43
C THR A 30 -15.92 4.67 5.06
N GLU A 31 -15.33 4.06 4.02
CA GLU A 31 -15.89 4.03 2.67
C GLU A 31 -17.04 3.00 2.51
N GLY A 32 -17.40 2.27 3.59
CA GLY A 32 -18.46 1.28 3.58
C GLY A 32 -18.10 -0.03 2.89
N VAL A 33 -16.80 -0.32 2.76
CA VAL A 33 -16.27 -1.56 2.16
C VAL A 33 -16.07 -2.60 3.27
N ASP A 34 -16.92 -3.63 3.26
CA ASP A 34 -16.97 -4.68 4.28
C ASP A 34 -16.39 -6.02 3.81
N ASP A 35 -16.05 -6.15 2.52
CA ASP A 35 -15.46 -7.36 1.92
C ASP A 35 -14.44 -6.98 0.84
N ALA A 36 -13.14 -7.03 1.17
CA ALA A 36 -12.08 -6.61 0.26
C ALA A 36 -10.72 -7.22 0.60
N GLU A 37 -9.83 -7.23 -0.39
CA GLU A 37 -8.41 -7.53 -0.23
C GLU A 37 -7.58 -6.34 -0.70
N VAL A 38 -6.63 -5.90 0.14
CA VAL A 38 -5.75 -4.76 -0.16
C VAL A 38 -4.30 -5.12 0.12
N GLY A 39 -3.46 -4.92 -0.88
CA GLY A 39 -2.00 -5.02 -0.76
C GLY A 39 -1.35 -3.64 -0.65
N ILE A 40 -0.44 -3.48 0.32
CA ILE A 40 0.38 -2.28 0.51
C ILE A 40 1.85 -2.67 0.40
N SER A 41 2.52 -2.16 -0.64
CA SER A 41 3.95 -2.36 -0.83
C SER A 41 4.71 -1.06 -0.55
N PHE A 42 5.55 -1.05 0.49
CA PHE A 42 6.53 0.00 0.69
C PHE A 42 7.78 -0.33 -0.12
N VAL A 43 8.20 0.58 -1.00
CA VAL A 43 9.34 0.37 -1.91
C VAL A 43 10.28 1.57 -1.89
N GLY A 44 11.51 1.36 -2.34
CA GLY A 44 12.51 2.42 -2.40
C GLY A 44 12.25 3.43 -3.55
N PRO A 45 12.96 4.57 -3.55
CA PRO A 45 12.81 5.63 -4.55
C PRO A 45 12.98 5.15 -6.00
N GLU A 46 13.94 4.25 -6.24
CA GLU A 46 14.18 3.73 -7.59
C GLU A 46 13.03 2.83 -8.08
N GLU A 47 12.43 2.05 -7.18
CA GLU A 47 11.33 1.16 -7.54
C GLU A 47 10.04 1.93 -7.77
N ILE A 48 9.69 2.90 -6.93
CA ILE A 48 8.49 3.72 -7.16
C ILE A 48 8.59 4.52 -8.46
N ARG A 49 9.78 5.03 -8.80
CA ARG A 49 10.03 5.70 -10.08
C ARG A 49 9.78 4.77 -11.27
N ARG A 50 10.32 3.53 -11.23
CA ARG A 50 10.07 2.52 -12.27
C ARG A 50 8.58 2.20 -12.42
N LEU A 51 7.88 1.98 -11.30
CA LEU A 51 6.44 1.68 -11.31
C LEU A 51 5.61 2.84 -11.89
N LYS A 52 5.94 4.09 -11.56
CA LYS A 52 5.27 5.28 -12.11
C LYS A 52 5.50 5.42 -13.62
N VAL A 53 6.70 5.12 -14.11
CA VAL A 53 6.97 5.11 -15.55
C VAL A 53 6.15 4.00 -16.22
N GLU A 54 6.17 2.78 -15.67
CA GLU A 54 5.52 1.60 -16.25
C GLU A 54 3.99 1.74 -16.31
N HIS A 55 3.36 2.20 -15.23
CA HIS A 55 1.91 2.18 -15.10
C HIS A 55 1.25 3.54 -15.35
N LEU A 56 1.98 4.64 -15.19
CA LEU A 56 1.45 6.01 -15.30
C LEU A 56 2.16 6.86 -16.37
N GLY A 57 3.26 6.37 -16.97
CA GLY A 57 4.06 7.13 -17.95
C GLY A 57 4.80 8.33 -17.37
N LYS A 58 5.01 8.39 -16.05
CA LYS A 58 5.62 9.53 -15.35
C LYS A 58 6.97 9.16 -14.75
N ASP A 59 7.97 9.99 -15.01
CA ASP A 59 9.33 9.79 -14.52
C ASP A 59 9.63 10.68 -13.29
N GLU A 60 9.12 10.26 -12.12
CA GLU A 60 9.23 11.02 -10.87
C GLU A 60 9.28 10.09 -9.65
N VAL A 61 9.83 10.58 -8.54
CA VAL A 61 9.80 9.93 -7.22
C VAL A 61 8.64 10.44 -6.39
#